data_AF-I0BQV5-F1
#
_entry.id   AF-I0BQV5-F1
#
_cell.length_a   1.000
_cell.length_b   1.000
_cell.length_c   1.000
_cell.angle_alpha   90.00
_cell.angle_beta   90.00
_cell.angle_gamma   90.00
#
_symmetry.space_group_name_H-M   'P 1'
#
loop_
_entity.id
_entity.type
_entity.pdbx_description
1 polymer ?
#
loop_
_entity_poly.entity_id
_entity_poly.type
_entity_poly.pdbx_seq_one_letter_code
_entity_poly.pdbx_strand_id
1 'polypeptide(L)'
;MVKRKRFPLRTTAALLFAATLAVSPALPQPEAHAAARQAEKLNRGVVAVPMSSGVFVSWRLLGTEDSTVSFNLYRNGTKVNSTPITNSTNYQDPGGTTSSTYTVKAVVNGTEQTASPAAGVWGSGYLDVPIQKPAGGTTPDGVAYTYSANDASVGDLDGDGDYEIVLKWDPSNSKDNSQSGYTGNVYLDAYELDGTRKWRIDLGKNIRAGAHYTQFLVYDFDGDGKAEVVCKTADGTKDGAGVTIGSSTADYRNSSGYILDGPEYLTVFSGTNGAALSTIDYVPPRGTVSSWGDSYGNRVDRFLAGVAYLDGVRPSIIMARGYYTRTVVVAFDWRSGSLTRKWTFDSNSSTNGSATAGQGNHNLSIADVDGDGKDEIAYGSLGIDDNGAKLYVTGLGHGDAMHLSDLNPDRAGLEVFQVHESTSAAYGAEIHDAKTGAVLWGKNTGADTGRGMAADIDPRYKGAELWASGVGLHTVTGTQISSSAPGSINFAIWWDGDLSRELLDHTGGTGKIDKWDYNAGSLTRLLTATGTSSNNSTKGNPSLQADLIGDWREEVIWRTSDSTALRIYTTNAVTTTKLHTLMHDPVYRLGVAWQNVGYNQPPHTSYYLGTGMSTPAKPSIYTTP
;
A
#
# COMPACT_ATOMS: atom_id res chain seq x y z
N MET A 1 11.22 96.66 -27.64
CA MET A 1 9.92 97.17 -27.12
C MET A 1 9.64 96.45 -25.80
N VAL A 2 9.38 97.21 -24.73
CA VAL A 2 8.68 96.82 -23.48
C VAL A 2 9.37 95.88 -22.46
N LYS A 3 9.92 96.55 -21.43
CA LYS A 3 9.91 96.33 -19.96
C LYS A 3 10.63 95.14 -19.29
N ARG A 4 11.69 95.53 -18.56
CA ARG A 4 12.31 94.89 -17.37
C ARG A 4 11.33 94.69 -16.20
N LYS A 5 11.55 93.64 -15.39
CA LYS A 5 11.49 93.68 -13.89
C LYS A 5 12.30 92.51 -13.29
N ARG A 6 12.82 92.74 -12.07
CA ARG A 6 13.95 92.10 -11.36
C ARG A 6 13.54 90.99 -10.36
N PHE A 7 14.58 90.31 -9.83
CA PHE A 7 14.79 89.72 -8.46
C PHE A 7 14.77 88.18 -8.37
N PRO A 8 15.39 87.56 -7.33
CA PRO A 8 16.81 87.58 -6.91
C PRO A 8 17.41 86.15 -6.70
N LEU A 9 18.72 86.08 -6.43
CA LEU A 9 19.43 84.88 -5.93
C LEU A 9 18.80 84.34 -4.64
N ARG A 10 18.56 83.02 -4.57
CA ARG A 10 18.51 82.24 -3.32
C ARG A 10 19.23 80.90 -3.53
N THR A 11 20.26 80.71 -2.72
CA THR A 11 20.98 79.47 -2.42
C THR A 11 20.03 78.35 -2.00
N THR A 12 20.12 77.18 -2.63
CA THR A 12 19.46 75.95 -2.18
C THR A 12 20.53 74.94 -1.76
N ALA A 13 20.49 74.59 -0.48
CA ALA A 13 21.28 73.55 0.16
C ALA A 13 20.90 72.17 -0.39
N ALA A 14 21.89 71.33 -0.65
CA ALA A 14 21.68 69.91 -0.93
C ALA A 14 21.51 69.16 0.41
N LEU A 15 20.31 68.65 0.68
CA LEU A 15 20.09 67.64 1.70
C LEU A 15 20.27 66.24 1.08
N LEU A 16 21.26 65.48 1.56
CA LEU A 16 21.30 64.03 1.39
C LEU A 16 20.15 63.41 2.20
N PHE A 17 19.22 62.75 1.51
CA PHE A 17 18.27 61.83 2.14
C PHE A 17 18.89 60.44 2.16
N ALA A 18 19.31 59.97 3.34
CA ALA A 18 19.61 58.57 3.57
C ALA A 18 18.27 57.81 3.72
N ALA A 19 17.93 56.99 2.72
CA ALA A 19 16.79 56.09 2.79
C ALA A 19 17.20 54.85 3.61
N THR A 20 16.79 54.81 4.88
CA THR A 20 16.81 53.59 5.69
C THR A 20 15.73 52.64 5.19
N LEU A 21 16.12 51.53 4.54
CA LEU A 21 15.22 50.40 4.31
C LEU A 21 14.87 49.77 5.66
N ALA A 22 13.64 49.99 6.12
CA ALA A 22 13.06 49.20 7.19
C ALA A 22 12.76 47.80 6.65
N VAL A 23 13.55 46.81 7.06
CA VAL A 23 13.22 45.40 6.87
C VAL A 23 12.12 45.08 7.87
N SER A 24 10.89 45.01 7.39
CA SER A 24 9.78 44.46 8.17
C SER A 24 10.05 42.95 8.39
N PRO A 25 10.01 42.44 9.62
CA PRO A 25 10.04 40.99 9.83
C PRO A 25 8.80 40.40 9.16
N ALA A 26 9.00 39.43 8.26
CA ALA A 26 7.91 38.63 7.74
C ALA A 26 7.21 37.96 8.93
N LEU A 27 5.93 38.29 9.13
CA LEU A 27 5.08 37.53 10.04
C LEU A 27 5.06 36.09 9.52
N PRO A 28 5.21 35.06 10.39
CA PRO A 28 4.99 33.68 9.99
C PRO A 28 3.63 33.59 9.30
N GLN A 29 3.59 33.10 8.07
CA GLN A 29 2.32 32.66 7.52
C GLN A 29 1.77 31.58 8.45
N PRO A 30 0.49 31.60 8.82
CA PRO A 30 -0.09 30.48 9.53
C PRO A 30 0.09 29.25 8.65
N GLU A 31 0.82 28.25 9.15
CA GLU A 31 0.79 26.90 8.59
C GLU A 31 -0.69 26.52 8.54
N ALA A 32 -1.24 26.37 7.34
CA ALA A 32 -2.54 25.77 7.18
C ALA A 32 -2.39 24.34 7.69
N HIS A 33 -2.83 24.07 8.92
CA HIS A 33 -2.88 22.70 9.41
C HIS A 33 -3.67 21.88 8.39
N ALA A 34 -3.02 20.91 7.75
CA ALA A 34 -3.68 19.98 6.85
C ALA A 34 -4.90 19.40 7.57
N ALA A 35 -6.05 19.38 6.87
CA ALA A 35 -7.27 18.84 7.44
C ALA A 35 -7.06 17.37 7.83
N ALA A 36 -7.70 16.93 8.92
CA ALA A 36 -7.59 15.55 9.36
C ALA A 36 -8.15 14.61 8.30
N ARG A 37 -7.41 13.54 7.97
CA ARG A 37 -7.85 12.51 7.03
C ARG A 37 -8.86 11.57 7.67
N GLN A 38 -9.84 11.12 6.89
CA GLN A 38 -10.65 9.97 7.25
C GLN A 38 -9.74 8.77 7.52
N ALA A 39 -10.03 8.02 8.59
CA ALA A 39 -9.35 6.77 8.93
C ALA A 39 -10.36 5.78 9.53
N GLU A 40 -10.02 4.50 9.49
CA GLU A 40 -10.87 3.45 10.02
C GLU A 40 -10.97 3.54 11.56
N LYS A 41 -12.14 3.19 12.09
CA LYS A 41 -12.39 3.14 13.52
C LYS A 41 -11.95 1.78 14.07
N LEU A 42 -10.65 1.62 14.27
CA LEU A 42 -10.11 0.34 14.74
C LEU A 42 -10.37 0.10 16.23
N ASN A 43 -10.64 -1.16 16.57
CA ASN A 43 -10.66 -1.62 17.94
C ASN A 43 -9.23 -1.73 18.51
N ARG A 44 -9.08 -2.22 19.74
CA ARG A 44 -7.77 -2.33 20.40
C ARG A 44 -6.81 -3.32 19.73
N GLY A 45 -7.32 -4.27 18.93
CA GLY A 45 -6.53 -5.28 18.24
C GLY A 45 -5.66 -6.09 19.20
N VAL A 46 -6.23 -6.57 20.32
CA VAL A 46 -5.44 -7.36 21.27
C VAL A 46 -5.14 -8.73 20.68
N VAL A 47 -3.87 -9.10 20.60
CA VAL A 47 -3.44 -10.44 20.20
C VAL A 47 -2.52 -11.03 21.26
N ALA A 48 -2.62 -12.34 21.45
CA ALA A 48 -1.81 -13.08 22.42
C ALA A 48 -1.24 -14.36 21.79
N VAL A 49 0.07 -14.52 21.83
CA VAL A 49 0.80 -15.68 21.27
C VAL A 49 1.78 -16.26 22.28
N PRO A 50 2.01 -17.59 22.27
CA PRO A 50 2.99 -18.20 23.14
C PRO A 50 4.41 -17.72 22.83
N MET A 51 5.22 -17.67 23.88
CA MET A 51 6.67 -17.50 23.79
C MET A 51 7.37 -18.52 24.68
N SER A 52 8.70 -18.62 24.62
CA SER A 52 9.46 -19.58 25.43
C SER A 52 9.22 -19.44 26.94
N SER A 53 8.86 -18.24 27.40
CA SER A 53 8.62 -17.90 28.81
C SER A 53 7.31 -17.13 29.00
N GLY A 54 6.18 -17.81 28.80
CA GLY A 54 4.84 -17.28 29.05
C GLY A 54 4.10 -16.93 27.76
N VAL A 55 3.33 -15.84 27.80
CA VAL A 55 2.53 -15.36 26.66
C VAL A 55 2.96 -13.94 26.33
N PHE A 56 3.25 -13.70 25.06
CA PHE A 56 3.41 -12.36 24.51
C PHE A 56 2.03 -11.80 24.14
N VAL A 57 1.74 -10.58 24.57
CA VAL A 57 0.49 -9.87 24.26
C VAL A 57 0.84 -8.52 23.66
N SER A 58 0.24 -8.15 22.54
CA SER A 58 0.36 -6.82 21.93
C SER A 58 -1.01 -6.24 21.58
N TRP A 59 -1.06 -4.92 21.40
CA TRP A 59 -2.26 -4.17 21.06
C TRP A 59 -1.93 -2.84 20.38
N ARG A 60 -2.92 -2.24 19.72
CA ARG A 60 -2.71 -1.00 18.95
C ARG A 60 -2.57 0.18 19.90
N LEU A 61 -1.66 1.11 19.60
CA LEU A 61 -1.86 2.51 19.98
C LEU A 61 -2.65 3.16 18.83
N LEU A 62 -3.87 3.62 19.11
CA LEU A 62 -4.75 4.15 18.05
C LEU A 62 -4.35 5.58 17.72
N GLY A 63 -4.38 5.97 16.44
CA GLY A 63 -4.09 7.35 16.02
C GLY A 63 -4.99 8.42 16.65
N THR A 64 -6.14 8.03 17.21
CA THR A 64 -7.02 8.90 18.01
C THR A 64 -6.49 9.17 19.42
N GLU A 65 -5.53 8.38 19.89
CA GLU A 65 -4.90 8.47 21.20
C GLU A 65 -3.58 9.26 21.16
N ASP A 66 -3.30 10.00 22.23
CA ASP A 66 -2.00 10.63 22.41
C ASP A 66 -0.93 9.61 22.81
N SER A 67 0.32 9.86 22.44
CA SER A 67 1.46 8.98 22.77
C SER A 67 1.67 8.79 24.27
N THR A 68 1.13 9.69 25.11
CA THR A 68 1.17 9.64 26.57
C THR A 68 0.17 8.67 27.20
N VAL A 69 -0.81 8.15 26.44
CA VAL A 69 -1.78 7.17 26.96
C VAL A 69 -1.05 5.93 27.45
N SER A 70 -1.35 5.44 28.64
CA SER A 70 -0.74 4.22 29.18
C SER A 70 -1.75 3.08 29.26
N PHE A 71 -1.32 1.86 29.56
CA PHE A 71 -2.19 0.68 29.46
C PHE A 71 -2.09 -0.23 30.67
N ASN A 72 -3.23 -0.83 31.04
CA ASN A 72 -3.29 -1.94 31.98
C ASN A 72 -3.72 -3.21 31.24
N LEU A 73 -3.01 -4.30 31.50
CA LEU A 73 -3.29 -5.61 30.95
C LEU A 73 -3.96 -6.48 32.00
N TYR A 74 -5.00 -7.20 31.60
CA TYR A 74 -5.76 -8.10 32.44
C TYR A 74 -5.71 -9.51 31.85
N ARG A 75 -5.30 -10.50 32.66
CA ARG A 75 -5.40 -11.93 32.34
C ARG A 75 -6.57 -12.53 33.12
N ASN A 76 -7.53 -13.14 32.43
CA ASN A 76 -8.72 -13.76 33.05
C ASN A 76 -9.43 -12.81 34.03
N GLY A 77 -9.51 -11.51 33.69
CA GLY A 77 -10.11 -10.46 34.53
C GLY A 77 -9.23 -9.93 35.67
N THR A 78 -8.01 -10.46 35.87
CA THR A 78 -7.07 -9.98 36.90
C THR A 78 -5.94 -9.17 36.26
N LYS A 79 -5.69 -7.97 36.77
CA LYS A 79 -4.60 -7.09 36.29
C LYS A 79 -3.23 -7.76 36.52
N VAL A 80 -2.36 -7.75 35.51
CA VAL A 80 -1.04 -8.44 35.57
C VAL A 80 0.15 -7.50 35.68
N ASN A 81 0.02 -6.22 35.31
CA ASN A 81 1.06 -5.21 35.46
C ASN A 81 0.88 -4.41 36.77
N SER A 82 1.97 -4.17 37.52
CA SER A 82 1.92 -3.43 38.79
C SER A 82 1.78 -1.91 38.58
N THR A 83 2.32 -1.39 37.48
CA THR A 83 2.23 0.01 37.06
C THR A 83 1.78 0.08 35.59
N PRO A 84 1.04 1.13 35.17
CA PRO A 84 0.61 1.27 33.78
C PRO A 84 1.79 1.19 32.80
N ILE A 85 1.60 0.44 31.72
CA ILE A 85 2.59 0.25 30.66
C ILE A 85 2.60 1.53 29.80
N THR A 86 3.76 2.19 29.72
CA THR A 86 3.88 3.54 29.15
C THR A 86 4.73 3.59 27.88
N ASN A 87 5.72 2.71 27.77
CA ASN A 87 6.79 2.73 26.76
C ASN A 87 6.59 1.72 25.62
N SER A 88 5.56 0.89 25.64
CA SER A 88 5.20 -0.01 24.54
C SER A 88 3.69 -0.25 24.53
N THR A 89 3.22 -0.94 23.50
CA THR A 89 1.89 -1.56 23.48
C THR A 89 2.00 -3.08 23.36
N ASN A 90 2.97 -3.63 24.08
CA ASN A 90 3.14 -5.06 24.27
C ASN A 90 3.50 -5.40 25.72
N TYR A 91 3.39 -6.68 26.05
CA TYR A 91 3.73 -7.20 27.36
C TYR A 91 4.02 -8.69 27.29
N GLN A 92 5.11 -9.11 27.91
CA GLN A 92 5.35 -10.51 28.22
C GLN A 92 4.70 -10.83 29.57
N ASP A 93 3.71 -11.71 29.58
CA ASP A 93 3.12 -12.27 30.80
C ASP A 93 3.72 -13.64 31.13
N PRO A 94 4.63 -13.75 32.13
CA PRO A 94 5.26 -15.02 32.49
C PRO A 94 4.30 -16.03 33.10
N GLY A 95 3.15 -15.58 33.64
CA GLY A 95 2.13 -16.46 34.22
C GLY A 95 1.04 -16.87 33.23
N GLY A 96 1.12 -16.37 31.99
CA GLY A 96 0.18 -16.69 30.92
C GLY A 96 0.28 -18.14 30.46
N THR A 97 -0.85 -18.71 30.05
CA THR A 97 -0.96 -20.04 29.45
C THR A 97 -1.79 -19.98 28.17
N THR A 98 -1.78 -21.05 27.37
CA THR A 98 -2.64 -21.16 26.17
C THR A 98 -4.15 -21.15 26.46
N SER A 99 -4.55 -21.35 27.72
CA SER A 99 -5.94 -21.24 28.18
C SER A 99 -6.32 -19.85 28.73
N SER A 100 -5.36 -18.91 28.74
CA SER A 100 -5.60 -17.56 29.24
C SER A 100 -6.38 -16.71 28.23
N THR A 101 -7.12 -15.73 28.74
CA THR A 101 -7.72 -14.65 27.96
C THR A 101 -7.24 -13.30 28.44
N TYR A 102 -7.08 -12.35 27.51
CA TYR A 102 -6.53 -11.03 27.78
C TYR A 102 -7.47 -9.91 27.39
N THR A 103 -7.55 -8.88 28.23
CA THR A 103 -8.15 -7.58 27.87
C THR A 103 -7.19 -6.46 28.23
N VAL A 104 -7.25 -5.38 27.46
CA VAL A 104 -6.45 -4.17 27.67
C VAL A 104 -7.38 -3.02 28.00
N LYS A 105 -6.97 -2.20 28.96
CA LYS A 105 -7.62 -0.93 29.29
C LYS A 105 -6.63 0.20 29.12
N ALA A 106 -6.99 1.19 28.30
CA ALA A 106 -6.27 2.45 28.24
C ALA A 106 -6.39 3.21 29.56
N VAL A 107 -5.40 4.01 29.89
CA VAL A 107 -5.36 4.92 31.03
C VAL A 107 -5.08 6.31 30.48
N VAL A 108 -6.13 7.13 30.46
CA VAL A 108 -6.13 8.48 29.90
C VAL A 108 -6.26 9.46 31.06
N ASN A 109 -5.29 10.36 31.22
CA ASN A 109 -5.25 11.33 32.33
C ASN A 109 -5.45 10.68 33.71
N GLY A 110 -4.81 9.53 33.93
CA GLY A 110 -4.88 8.76 35.18
C GLY A 110 -6.18 7.96 35.37
N THR A 111 -7.13 8.04 34.43
CA THR A 111 -8.42 7.32 34.50
C THR A 111 -8.42 6.13 33.55
N GLU A 112 -8.71 4.95 34.10
CA GLU A 112 -8.84 3.73 33.32
C GLU A 112 -10.13 3.73 32.49
N GLN A 113 -10.00 3.35 31.22
CA GLN A 113 -11.09 3.32 30.24
C GLN A 113 -11.75 1.93 30.17
N THR A 114 -12.77 1.79 29.31
CA THR A 114 -13.43 0.51 29.02
C THR A 114 -12.43 -0.54 28.54
N ALA A 115 -12.65 -1.79 28.94
CA ALA A 115 -11.87 -2.92 28.47
C ALA A 115 -12.09 -3.16 26.98
N SER A 116 -11.02 -3.56 26.29
CA SER A 116 -11.10 -4.14 24.95
C SER A 116 -11.97 -5.41 24.94
N PRO A 117 -12.38 -5.89 23.75
CA PRO A 117 -12.74 -7.29 23.56
C PRO A 117 -11.67 -8.23 24.11
N ALA A 118 -12.09 -9.41 24.56
CA ALA A 118 -11.18 -10.41 25.11
C ALA A 118 -10.50 -11.21 24.00
N ALA A 119 -9.18 -11.34 24.08
CA ALA A 119 -8.38 -12.14 23.15
C ALA A 119 -7.95 -13.45 23.80
N GLY A 120 -8.22 -14.58 23.13
CA GLY A 120 -7.64 -15.87 23.48
C GLY A 120 -6.21 -16.02 22.96
N VAL A 121 -5.43 -16.92 23.55
CA VAL A 121 -4.06 -17.19 23.09
C VAL A 121 -4.08 -18.08 21.84
N TRP A 122 -3.41 -17.66 20.77
CA TRP A 122 -3.19 -18.48 19.59
C TRP A 122 -2.12 -19.55 19.90
N GLY A 123 -2.56 -20.71 20.39
CA GLY A 123 -1.67 -21.74 20.93
C GLY A 123 -0.58 -22.25 19.98
N SER A 124 -0.77 -22.09 18.66
CA SER A 124 0.22 -22.47 17.64
C SER A 124 1.24 -21.36 17.31
N GLY A 125 1.09 -20.16 17.87
CA GLY A 125 1.87 -18.97 17.50
C GLY A 125 1.40 -18.29 16.21
N TYR A 126 0.29 -18.75 15.63
CA TYR A 126 -0.36 -18.20 14.45
C TYR A 126 -1.86 -18.52 14.51
N LEU A 127 -2.65 -17.82 13.71
CA LEU A 127 -4.07 -18.10 13.49
C LEU A 127 -4.26 -18.71 12.09
N ASP A 128 -4.89 -19.87 12.00
CA ASP A 128 -5.38 -20.40 10.72
C ASP A 128 -6.84 -20.01 10.57
N VAL A 129 -7.14 -19.09 9.65
CA VAL A 129 -8.49 -18.69 9.25
C VAL A 129 -9.01 -19.68 8.21
N PRO A 130 -10.01 -20.54 8.54
CA PRO A 130 -10.55 -21.50 7.57
C PRO A 130 -11.18 -20.79 6.37
N ILE A 131 -10.81 -21.23 5.15
CA ILE A 131 -11.36 -20.70 3.90
C ILE A 131 -12.01 -21.81 3.06
N GLN A 132 -13.03 -21.46 2.26
CA GLN A 132 -13.78 -22.43 1.46
C GLN A 132 -13.31 -22.40 0.01
N LYS A 133 -12.26 -23.20 -0.23
CA LYS A 133 -11.69 -23.43 -1.55
C LYS A 133 -12.76 -23.69 -2.62
N PRO A 134 -12.85 -22.86 -3.69
CA PRO A 134 -13.73 -23.13 -4.82
C PRO A 134 -13.36 -24.46 -5.48
N ALA A 135 -14.38 -25.16 -6.00
CA ALA A 135 -14.16 -26.31 -6.85
C ALA A 135 -13.38 -25.90 -8.12
N GLY A 136 -12.53 -26.79 -8.61
CA GLY A 136 -11.92 -26.63 -9.92
C GLY A 136 -12.95 -26.69 -11.06
N GLY A 137 -12.48 -26.51 -12.28
CA GLY A 137 -13.33 -26.56 -13.47
C GLY A 137 -12.56 -26.97 -14.72
N THR A 138 -13.23 -26.87 -15.86
CA THR A 138 -12.65 -27.15 -17.18
C THR A 138 -12.98 -26.00 -18.12
N THR A 139 -11.97 -25.48 -18.81
CA THR A 139 -12.15 -24.41 -19.81
C THR A 139 -12.75 -24.94 -21.11
N PRO A 140 -13.25 -24.08 -22.02
CA PRO A 140 -13.88 -24.50 -23.28
C PRO A 140 -13.01 -25.38 -24.19
N ASP A 141 -11.68 -25.27 -24.08
CA ASP A 141 -10.69 -26.08 -24.78
C ASP A 141 -10.36 -27.42 -24.07
N GLY A 142 -11.11 -27.77 -23.02
CA GLY A 142 -10.97 -29.04 -22.31
C GLY A 142 -9.86 -29.08 -21.26
N VAL A 143 -9.22 -27.94 -20.94
CA VAL A 143 -8.16 -27.88 -19.92
C VAL A 143 -8.76 -27.77 -18.52
N ALA A 144 -8.46 -28.76 -17.68
CA ALA A 144 -8.85 -28.75 -16.27
C ALA A 144 -7.98 -27.77 -15.46
N TYR A 145 -8.58 -27.13 -14.46
CA TYR A 145 -7.89 -26.24 -13.54
C TYR A 145 -8.40 -26.41 -12.10
N THR A 146 -7.57 -26.01 -11.14
CA THR A 146 -7.89 -25.96 -9.70
C THR A 146 -7.71 -24.55 -9.19
N TYR A 147 -8.00 -24.29 -7.91
CA TYR A 147 -7.78 -22.98 -7.30
C TYR A 147 -6.71 -23.02 -6.22
N SER A 148 -6.03 -21.89 -6.05
CA SER A 148 -5.27 -21.55 -4.84
C SER A 148 -5.73 -20.18 -4.34
N ALA A 149 -5.73 -20.01 -3.02
CA ALA A 149 -5.83 -18.67 -2.43
C ALA A 149 -4.65 -17.83 -2.96
N ASN A 150 -4.84 -16.53 -3.15
CA ASN A 150 -3.83 -15.68 -3.79
C ASN A 150 -3.73 -14.34 -3.05
N ASP A 151 -3.61 -13.22 -3.76
CA ASP A 151 -3.53 -11.89 -3.15
C ASP A 151 -4.78 -11.60 -2.31
N ALA A 152 -4.58 -10.87 -1.22
CA ALA A 152 -5.65 -10.40 -0.35
C ALA A 152 -5.50 -8.89 -0.10
N SER A 153 -6.58 -8.29 0.41
CA SER A 153 -6.62 -6.96 1.00
C SER A 153 -7.51 -7.01 2.24
N VAL A 154 -7.60 -5.90 2.97
CA VAL A 154 -8.38 -5.82 4.22
C VAL A 154 -9.20 -4.54 4.29
N GLY A 155 -10.30 -4.63 5.02
CA GLY A 155 -11.14 -3.51 5.43
C GLY A 155 -12.13 -3.98 6.48
N ASP A 156 -12.56 -3.07 7.34
CA ASP A 156 -13.68 -3.31 8.27
C ASP A 156 -14.98 -3.24 7.44
N LEU A 157 -15.58 -4.40 7.11
CA LEU A 157 -16.70 -4.45 6.15
C LEU A 157 -18.07 -4.30 6.83
N ASP A 158 -18.13 -4.28 8.16
CA ASP A 158 -19.38 -4.14 8.90
C ASP A 158 -19.40 -3.10 10.03
N GLY A 159 -18.27 -2.46 10.31
CA GLY A 159 -18.10 -1.31 11.19
C GLY A 159 -17.81 -1.65 12.65
N ASP A 160 -17.29 -2.85 12.94
CA ASP A 160 -17.04 -3.31 14.31
C ASP A 160 -15.61 -3.00 14.82
N GLY A 161 -14.74 -2.52 13.93
CA GLY A 161 -13.35 -2.14 14.18
C GLY A 161 -12.32 -3.27 14.08
N ASP A 162 -12.74 -4.47 13.68
CA ASP A 162 -11.85 -5.54 13.21
C ASP A 162 -11.72 -5.51 11.68
N TYR A 163 -10.67 -6.14 11.16
CA TYR A 163 -10.47 -6.26 9.72
C TYR A 163 -10.98 -7.60 9.23
N GLU A 164 -11.78 -7.58 8.17
CA GLU A 164 -12.03 -8.74 7.33
C GLU A 164 -11.01 -8.84 6.21
N ILE A 165 -10.77 -10.08 5.78
CA ILE A 165 -9.89 -10.38 4.66
C ILE A 165 -10.74 -10.50 3.39
N VAL A 166 -10.45 -9.67 2.39
CA VAL A 166 -10.95 -9.87 1.01
C VAL A 166 -9.91 -10.63 0.23
N LEU A 167 -10.22 -11.88 -0.13
CA LEU A 167 -9.32 -12.84 -0.74
C LEU A 167 -9.64 -13.04 -2.22
N LYS A 168 -8.62 -12.88 -3.09
CA LYS A 168 -8.68 -13.33 -4.48
C LYS A 168 -8.34 -14.83 -4.58
N TRP A 169 -9.15 -15.57 -5.31
CA TRP A 169 -8.84 -16.93 -5.73
C TRP A 169 -8.29 -16.95 -7.15
N ASP A 170 -7.12 -17.55 -7.32
CA ASP A 170 -6.46 -17.67 -8.62
C ASP A 170 -6.60 -19.10 -9.17
N PRO A 171 -7.13 -19.28 -10.40
CA PRO A 171 -7.17 -20.58 -11.03
C PRO A 171 -5.77 -20.98 -11.51
N SER A 172 -5.43 -22.26 -11.44
CA SER A 172 -4.09 -22.80 -11.80
C SER A 172 -3.70 -22.60 -13.27
N ASN A 173 -4.62 -22.10 -14.09
CA ASN A 173 -4.40 -21.76 -15.48
C ASN A 173 -4.52 -20.24 -15.74
N SER A 174 -4.36 -19.39 -14.72
CA SER A 174 -4.17 -17.94 -14.89
C SER A 174 -3.01 -17.63 -15.85
N LYS A 175 -2.98 -16.41 -16.39
CA LYS A 175 -2.09 -16.04 -17.50
C LYS A 175 -1.43 -14.69 -17.25
N ASP A 176 -0.15 -14.60 -17.61
CA ASP A 176 0.41 -13.30 -17.96
C ASP A 176 -0.24 -12.80 -19.27
N ASN A 177 -0.26 -11.48 -19.47
CA ASN A 177 -0.81 -10.84 -20.66
C ASN A 177 -0.12 -11.25 -21.97
N SER A 178 1.14 -11.69 -21.92
CA SER A 178 1.85 -12.23 -23.08
C SER A 178 1.39 -13.63 -23.50
N GLN A 179 0.65 -14.34 -22.63
CA GLN A 179 0.32 -15.75 -22.82
C GLN A 179 -1.14 -15.91 -23.27
N SER A 180 -1.35 -16.65 -24.36
CA SER A 180 -2.68 -17.11 -24.78
C SER A 180 -3.17 -18.27 -23.90
N GLY A 181 -4.47 -18.59 -24.02
CA GLY A 181 -5.15 -19.67 -23.33
C GLY A 181 -6.34 -19.15 -22.51
N TYR A 182 -7.38 -19.97 -22.38
CA TYR A 182 -8.48 -19.68 -21.47
C TYR A 182 -8.01 -19.74 -20.01
N THR A 183 -8.73 -19.02 -19.15
CA THR A 183 -8.55 -19.09 -17.70
C THR A 183 -9.86 -19.54 -17.04
N GLY A 184 -9.76 -20.12 -15.84
CA GLY A 184 -10.90 -20.18 -14.93
C GLY A 184 -11.39 -18.79 -14.54
N ASN A 185 -12.54 -18.73 -13.86
CA ASN A 185 -13.06 -17.49 -13.32
C ASN A 185 -12.16 -16.98 -12.19
N VAL A 186 -12.22 -15.67 -11.92
CA VAL A 186 -11.67 -15.08 -10.69
C VAL A 186 -12.78 -14.98 -9.66
N TYR A 187 -12.50 -15.37 -8.42
CA TYR A 187 -13.40 -15.14 -7.29
C TYR A 187 -12.79 -14.17 -6.29
N LEU A 188 -13.63 -13.32 -5.70
CA LEU A 188 -13.31 -12.55 -4.50
C LEU A 188 -14.21 -13.05 -3.37
N ASP A 189 -13.63 -13.41 -2.23
CA ASP A 189 -14.36 -13.77 -1.02
C ASP A 189 -14.07 -12.76 0.09
N ALA A 190 -15.00 -12.53 1.00
CA ALA A 190 -14.74 -11.86 2.27
C ALA A 190 -14.84 -12.83 3.45
N TYR A 191 -13.87 -12.75 4.35
CA TYR A 191 -13.71 -13.61 5.51
C TYR A 191 -13.50 -12.82 6.79
N GLU A 192 -14.27 -13.15 7.81
CA GLU A 192 -13.93 -12.87 9.20
C GLU A 192 -12.68 -13.65 9.62
N LEU A 193 -11.99 -13.17 10.65
CA LEU A 193 -10.83 -13.88 11.22
C LEU A 193 -11.22 -15.23 11.88
N ASP A 194 -12.50 -15.45 12.17
CA ASP A 194 -13.00 -16.75 12.66
C ASP A 194 -13.27 -17.79 11.53
N GLY A 195 -13.13 -17.38 10.26
CA GLY A 195 -13.37 -18.22 9.08
C GLY A 195 -14.79 -18.14 8.51
N THR A 196 -15.67 -17.31 9.09
CA THR A 196 -16.99 -17.01 8.54
C THR A 196 -16.82 -16.31 7.19
N ARG A 197 -17.29 -16.96 6.12
CA ARG A 197 -17.35 -16.33 4.80
C ARG A 197 -18.60 -15.50 4.66
N LYS A 198 -18.43 -14.18 4.55
CA LYS A 198 -19.54 -13.23 4.37
C LYS A 198 -20.19 -13.41 3.01
N TRP A 199 -19.38 -13.48 1.95
CA TRP A 199 -19.86 -13.59 0.56
C TRP A 199 -18.77 -14.09 -0.40
N ARG A 200 -19.19 -14.36 -1.65
CA ARG A 200 -18.33 -14.63 -2.81
C ARG A 200 -18.84 -13.84 -4.03
N ILE A 201 -17.98 -13.05 -4.65
CA ILE A 201 -18.17 -12.46 -5.97
C ILE A 201 -17.49 -13.38 -7.01
N ASP A 202 -18.21 -13.73 -8.07
CA ASP A 202 -17.69 -14.44 -9.25
C ASP A 202 -17.54 -13.45 -10.40
N LEU A 203 -16.32 -13.07 -10.75
CA LEU A 203 -16.09 -12.10 -11.82
C LEU A 203 -16.48 -12.63 -13.20
N GLY A 204 -16.71 -13.93 -13.32
CA GLY A 204 -17.26 -14.54 -14.51
C GLY A 204 -16.26 -14.67 -15.65
N LYS A 205 -16.74 -15.25 -16.75
CA LYS A 205 -15.92 -15.63 -17.90
C LYS A 205 -15.30 -14.45 -18.66
N ASN A 206 -15.86 -13.25 -18.52
CA ASN A 206 -15.46 -12.06 -19.26
C ASN A 206 -14.39 -11.23 -18.52
N ILE A 207 -13.90 -11.73 -17.38
CA ILE A 207 -12.71 -11.22 -16.70
C ILE A 207 -11.65 -12.32 -16.69
N ARG A 208 -10.51 -12.04 -17.32
CA ARG A 208 -9.40 -13.00 -17.41
C ARG A 208 -8.64 -13.07 -16.07
N ALA A 209 -8.16 -14.25 -15.71
CA ALA A 209 -7.36 -14.43 -14.50
C ALA A 209 -5.86 -14.21 -14.76
N GLY A 210 -5.21 -13.45 -13.88
CA GLY A 210 -3.79 -13.15 -13.91
C GLY A 210 -3.46 -11.87 -13.15
N ALA A 211 -2.18 -11.66 -12.85
CA ALA A 211 -1.69 -10.56 -12.01
C ALA A 211 -2.11 -9.16 -12.51
N HIS A 212 -2.19 -8.96 -13.83
CA HIS A 212 -2.40 -7.64 -14.42
C HIS A 212 -3.85 -7.32 -14.76
N TYR A 213 -4.80 -8.22 -14.49
CA TYR A 213 -6.22 -8.04 -14.82
C TYR A 213 -7.02 -7.43 -13.67
N THR A 214 -7.37 -8.25 -12.67
CA THR A 214 -8.24 -7.81 -11.57
C THR A 214 -7.39 -7.11 -10.51
N GLN A 215 -7.52 -5.78 -10.47
CA GLN A 215 -7.05 -4.94 -9.39
C GLN A 215 -8.27 -4.58 -8.54
N PHE A 216 -8.35 -5.10 -7.32
CA PHE A 216 -9.45 -4.83 -6.39
C PHE A 216 -8.96 -3.93 -5.26
N LEU A 217 -9.80 -2.99 -4.85
CA LEU A 217 -9.54 -2.07 -3.74
C LEU A 217 -10.54 -2.35 -2.63
N VAL A 218 -10.08 -2.28 -1.37
CA VAL A 218 -10.91 -2.45 -0.18
C VAL A 218 -10.70 -1.24 0.73
N TYR A 219 -11.73 -0.42 0.86
CA TYR A 219 -11.66 0.85 1.59
C TYR A 219 -13.05 1.41 1.88
N ASP A 220 -13.22 2.12 2.99
CA ASP A 220 -14.41 2.94 3.27
C ASP A 220 -14.35 4.21 2.42
N PHE A 221 -14.91 4.15 1.21
CA PHE A 221 -14.83 5.28 0.30
C PHE A 221 -15.84 6.36 0.69
N ASP A 222 -17.09 6.02 1.02
CA ASP A 222 -18.11 7.03 1.29
C ASP A 222 -18.18 7.54 2.74
N GLY A 223 -17.32 7.03 3.62
CA GLY A 223 -17.14 7.50 4.98
C GLY A 223 -18.28 7.11 5.91
N ASP A 224 -18.91 5.96 5.70
CA ASP A 224 -19.97 5.45 6.56
C ASP A 224 -19.46 4.53 7.69
N GLY A 225 -18.15 4.28 7.73
CA GLY A 225 -17.51 3.39 8.71
C GLY A 225 -17.33 1.96 8.21
N LYS A 226 -17.71 1.64 6.96
CA LYS A 226 -17.63 0.29 6.39
C LYS A 226 -16.94 0.33 5.05
N ALA A 227 -16.00 -0.57 4.86
CA ALA A 227 -15.27 -0.66 3.60
C ALA A 227 -16.16 -1.22 2.47
N GLU A 228 -16.05 -0.63 1.29
CA GLU A 228 -16.50 -1.22 0.04
C GLU A 228 -15.39 -2.01 -0.65
N VAL A 229 -15.79 -2.80 -1.64
CA VAL A 229 -14.87 -3.45 -2.58
C VAL A 229 -15.08 -2.87 -3.98
N VAL A 230 -14.03 -2.40 -4.63
CA VAL A 230 -14.10 -1.78 -5.97
C VAL A 230 -13.18 -2.50 -6.93
N CYS A 231 -13.71 -2.94 -8.08
CA CYS A 231 -12.89 -3.54 -9.13
C CYS A 231 -13.54 -3.46 -10.52
N LYS A 232 -12.74 -3.75 -11.55
CA LYS A 232 -13.23 -3.92 -12.92
C LYS A 232 -14.09 -5.19 -13.03
N THR A 233 -15.26 -5.06 -13.64
CA THR A 233 -16.21 -6.16 -13.86
C THR A 233 -16.63 -6.21 -15.33
N ALA A 234 -17.45 -7.21 -15.68
CA ALA A 234 -17.94 -7.39 -17.04
C ALA A 234 -19.33 -8.05 -17.02
N ASP A 235 -19.92 -8.18 -18.21
CA ASP A 235 -21.12 -8.99 -18.39
C ASP A 235 -20.91 -10.41 -17.81
N GLY A 236 -21.84 -10.84 -16.96
CA GLY A 236 -21.80 -12.16 -16.34
C GLY A 236 -21.02 -12.23 -15.03
N THR A 237 -20.43 -11.12 -14.57
CA THR A 237 -20.01 -11.01 -13.16
C THR A 237 -21.23 -11.21 -12.27
N LYS A 238 -21.10 -12.02 -11.22
CA LYS A 238 -22.13 -12.29 -10.22
C LYS A 238 -21.67 -11.78 -8.87
N ASP A 239 -22.45 -10.89 -8.27
CA ASP A 239 -22.15 -10.27 -6.99
C ASP A 239 -22.39 -11.24 -5.81
N GLY A 240 -22.07 -10.79 -4.59
CA GLY A 240 -22.23 -11.56 -3.35
C GLY A 240 -23.67 -11.94 -3.01
N ALA A 241 -24.65 -11.22 -3.55
CA ALA A 241 -26.08 -11.54 -3.44
C ALA A 241 -26.59 -12.48 -4.55
N GLY A 242 -25.71 -12.86 -5.50
CA GLY A 242 -26.05 -13.73 -6.62
C GLY A 242 -26.64 -13.01 -7.83
N VAL A 243 -26.68 -11.68 -7.83
CA VAL A 243 -27.19 -10.86 -8.93
C VAL A 243 -26.12 -10.76 -10.02
N THR A 244 -26.54 -10.94 -11.28
CA THR A 244 -25.63 -10.83 -12.42
C THR A 244 -25.58 -9.39 -12.94
N ILE A 245 -24.36 -8.87 -13.10
CA ILE A 245 -24.09 -7.59 -13.76
C ILE A 245 -24.15 -7.80 -15.27
N GLY A 246 -24.95 -6.97 -15.93
CA GLY A 246 -25.12 -7.02 -17.39
C GLY A 246 -25.71 -8.33 -17.89
N SER A 247 -25.20 -8.84 -19.00
CA SER A 247 -25.69 -10.07 -19.66
C SER A 247 -25.08 -11.34 -19.07
N SER A 248 -25.92 -12.21 -18.51
CA SER A 248 -25.48 -13.53 -18.00
C SER A 248 -24.99 -14.49 -19.08
N THR A 249 -25.44 -14.30 -20.33
CA THR A 249 -25.17 -15.20 -21.45
C THR A 249 -24.05 -14.73 -22.36
N ALA A 250 -23.60 -13.48 -22.23
CA ALA A 250 -22.51 -12.96 -23.06
C ALA A 250 -21.19 -13.72 -22.82
N ASP A 251 -20.45 -13.94 -23.90
CA ASP A 251 -19.14 -14.56 -23.90
C ASP A 251 -18.26 -13.85 -24.93
N TYR A 252 -17.35 -13.03 -24.44
CA TYR A 252 -16.43 -12.21 -25.24
C TYR A 252 -15.03 -12.81 -25.30
N ARG A 253 -14.85 -14.04 -24.82
CA ARG A 253 -13.58 -14.76 -24.92
C ARG A 253 -13.34 -15.14 -26.38
N ASN A 254 -12.20 -14.73 -26.93
CA ASN A 254 -11.77 -15.21 -28.24
C ASN A 254 -11.17 -16.62 -28.14
N SER A 255 -10.83 -17.23 -29.28
CA SER A 255 -10.26 -18.59 -29.33
C SER A 255 -8.90 -18.73 -28.64
N SER A 256 -8.22 -17.61 -28.35
CA SER A 256 -6.98 -17.54 -27.58
C SER A 256 -7.22 -17.20 -26.10
N GLY A 257 -8.47 -17.17 -25.65
CA GLY A 257 -8.85 -16.93 -24.26
C GLY A 257 -8.72 -15.48 -23.76
N TYR A 258 -8.47 -14.52 -24.65
CA TYR A 258 -8.48 -13.09 -24.31
C TYR A 258 -9.90 -12.50 -24.42
N ILE A 259 -10.16 -11.40 -23.71
CA ILE A 259 -11.43 -10.67 -23.75
C ILE A 259 -11.19 -9.26 -24.27
N LEU A 260 -11.15 -9.14 -25.60
CA LEU A 260 -10.76 -7.92 -26.32
C LEU A 260 -11.93 -7.19 -26.99
N ASP A 261 -13.16 -7.64 -26.69
CA ASP A 261 -14.42 -7.05 -27.14
C ASP A 261 -15.42 -7.07 -25.97
N GLY A 262 -16.61 -6.52 -26.21
CA GLY A 262 -17.67 -6.40 -25.22
C GLY A 262 -17.49 -5.23 -24.26
N PRO A 263 -18.55 -4.90 -23.49
CA PRO A 263 -18.52 -3.85 -22.51
C PRO A 263 -17.59 -4.20 -21.34
N GLU A 264 -17.05 -3.17 -20.71
CA GLU A 264 -16.21 -3.27 -19.51
C GLU A 264 -16.81 -2.34 -18.48
N TYR A 265 -16.85 -2.78 -17.22
CA TYR A 265 -17.49 -2.04 -16.16
C TYR A 265 -16.54 -1.76 -14.99
N LEU A 266 -16.84 -0.73 -14.22
CA LEU A 266 -16.31 -0.49 -12.89
C LEU A 266 -17.46 -0.63 -11.90
N THR A 267 -17.30 -1.47 -10.87
CA THR A 267 -18.35 -1.70 -9.88
C THR A 267 -17.84 -1.44 -8.47
N VAL A 268 -18.66 -0.75 -7.68
CA VAL A 268 -18.55 -0.65 -6.23
C VAL A 268 -19.47 -1.72 -5.64
N PHE A 269 -18.92 -2.57 -4.78
CA PHE A 269 -19.64 -3.61 -4.06
C PHE A 269 -19.69 -3.26 -2.57
N SER A 270 -20.82 -3.55 -1.92
CA SER A 270 -20.94 -3.45 -0.47
C SER A 270 -19.98 -4.44 0.19
N GLY A 271 -19.16 -3.98 1.15
CA GLY A 271 -18.32 -4.89 1.91
C GLY A 271 -19.10 -5.89 2.75
N THR A 272 -20.27 -5.50 3.29
CA THR A 272 -21.00 -6.36 4.22
C THR A 272 -21.55 -7.63 3.56
N ASN A 273 -22.01 -7.55 2.30
CA ASN A 273 -22.68 -8.66 1.61
C ASN A 273 -22.23 -8.89 0.16
N GLY A 274 -21.28 -8.12 -0.35
CA GLY A 274 -20.74 -8.24 -1.69
C GLY A 274 -21.73 -7.84 -2.80
N ALA A 275 -22.88 -7.25 -2.49
CA ALA A 275 -23.85 -6.83 -3.48
C ALA A 275 -23.34 -5.61 -4.28
N ALA A 276 -23.62 -5.56 -5.58
CA ALA A 276 -23.27 -4.41 -6.41
C ALA A 276 -24.09 -3.19 -5.99
N LEU A 277 -23.41 -2.12 -5.56
CA LEU A 277 -24.01 -0.84 -5.17
C LEU A 277 -24.15 0.10 -6.36
N SER A 278 -23.13 0.15 -7.21
CA SER A 278 -23.12 0.95 -8.42
C SER A 278 -22.21 0.32 -9.48
N THR A 279 -22.67 0.34 -10.72
CA THR A 279 -21.90 -0.11 -11.88
C THR A 279 -21.96 0.96 -12.96
N ILE A 280 -20.80 1.38 -13.43
CA ILE A 280 -20.64 2.29 -14.57
C ILE A 280 -19.76 1.64 -15.64
N ASP A 281 -19.70 2.23 -16.84
CA ASP A 281 -18.71 1.84 -17.84
C ASP A 281 -17.28 2.10 -17.32
N TYR A 282 -16.37 1.15 -17.57
CA TYR A 282 -14.97 1.27 -17.19
C TYR A 282 -14.29 2.37 -18.01
N VAL A 283 -13.55 3.26 -17.32
CA VAL A 283 -12.80 4.35 -17.94
C VAL A 283 -11.31 4.19 -17.62
N PRO A 284 -10.41 4.30 -18.61
CA PRO A 284 -10.71 4.48 -20.03
C PRO A 284 -11.35 3.25 -20.68
N PRO A 285 -12.19 3.45 -21.70
CA PRO A 285 -12.65 2.33 -22.51
C PRO A 285 -11.46 1.68 -23.22
N ARG A 286 -11.59 0.40 -23.56
CA ARG A 286 -10.60 -0.34 -24.37
C ARG A 286 -10.19 0.42 -25.64
N GLY A 287 -11.19 0.93 -26.37
CA GLY A 287 -10.99 1.46 -27.72
C GLY A 287 -10.43 0.38 -28.65
N THR A 288 -9.61 0.78 -29.62
CA THR A 288 -8.87 -0.16 -30.47
C THR A 288 -7.67 -0.72 -29.72
N VAL A 289 -7.55 -2.05 -29.65
CA VAL A 289 -6.44 -2.75 -28.95
C VAL A 289 -5.06 -2.23 -29.39
N SER A 290 -4.86 -2.03 -30.70
CA SER A 290 -3.60 -1.52 -31.27
C SER A 290 -3.20 -0.12 -30.80
N SER A 291 -4.15 0.69 -30.31
CA SER A 291 -3.84 2.01 -29.73
C SER A 291 -3.02 1.93 -28.44
N TRP A 292 -2.90 0.73 -27.86
CA TRP A 292 -2.04 0.44 -26.72
C TRP A 292 -0.68 -0.13 -27.12
N GLY A 293 -0.36 -0.20 -28.42
CA GLY A 293 0.98 -0.55 -28.91
C GLY A 293 1.20 -2.04 -29.26
N ASP A 294 0.17 -2.87 -29.17
CA ASP A 294 0.12 -4.19 -29.80
C ASP A 294 -1.31 -4.56 -30.18
N SER A 295 -1.48 -5.50 -31.11
CA SER A 295 -2.81 -5.89 -31.62
C SER A 295 -3.34 -7.20 -31.04
N TYR A 296 -2.60 -7.85 -30.12
CA TYR A 296 -2.96 -9.17 -29.62
C TYR A 296 -3.51 -9.17 -28.19
N GLY A 297 -3.43 -8.04 -27.48
CA GLY A 297 -4.14 -7.84 -26.21
C GLY A 297 -3.24 -7.73 -24.98
N ASN A 298 -1.93 -7.54 -25.12
CA ASN A 298 -1.04 -7.50 -23.96
C ASN A 298 -1.11 -6.15 -23.24
N ARG A 299 -0.68 -5.07 -23.92
CA ARG A 299 -0.54 -3.74 -23.32
C ARG A 299 -1.88 -3.12 -22.93
N VAL A 300 -2.93 -3.44 -23.67
CA VAL A 300 -4.29 -2.93 -23.39
C VAL A 300 -4.80 -3.39 -22.03
N ASP A 301 -4.49 -4.61 -21.59
CA ASP A 301 -5.03 -5.17 -20.34
C ASP A 301 -4.02 -5.11 -19.19
N ARG A 302 -3.19 -4.07 -19.19
CA ARG A 302 -2.28 -3.75 -18.09
C ARG A 302 -2.97 -2.79 -17.14
N PHE A 303 -3.59 -3.30 -16.09
CA PHE A 303 -4.34 -2.49 -15.13
C PHE A 303 -3.56 -2.27 -13.84
N LEU A 304 -3.72 -1.10 -13.24
CA LEU A 304 -3.34 -0.80 -11.86
C LEU A 304 -4.51 -0.10 -11.15
N ALA A 305 -4.49 -0.06 -9.84
CA ALA A 305 -5.48 0.64 -9.02
C ALA A 305 -4.83 1.17 -7.73
N GLY A 306 -5.46 2.14 -7.08
CA GLY A 306 -5.03 2.67 -5.79
C GLY A 306 -6.12 3.46 -5.08
N VAL A 307 -5.87 3.80 -3.82
CA VAL A 307 -6.69 4.72 -3.03
C VAL A 307 -5.86 5.97 -2.77
N ALA A 308 -6.43 7.15 -2.96
CA ALA A 308 -5.73 8.42 -2.78
C ALA A 308 -6.65 9.48 -2.17
N TYR A 309 -6.16 10.23 -1.19
CA TYR A 309 -6.85 11.37 -0.58
C TYR A 309 -6.60 12.62 -1.42
N LEU A 310 -7.20 12.66 -2.62
CA LEU A 310 -6.99 13.72 -3.61
C LEU A 310 -7.53 15.10 -3.16
N ASP A 311 -8.35 15.15 -2.13
CA ASP A 311 -8.79 16.39 -1.47
C ASP A 311 -8.11 16.63 -0.11
N GLY A 312 -7.19 15.74 0.27
CA GLY A 312 -6.47 15.72 1.55
C GLY A 312 -7.31 15.26 2.75
N VAL A 313 -8.56 14.84 2.54
CA VAL A 313 -9.52 14.54 3.63
C VAL A 313 -10.19 13.18 3.46
N ARG A 314 -10.65 12.83 2.26
CA ARG A 314 -11.44 11.61 2.02
C ARG A 314 -10.89 10.80 0.84
N PRO A 315 -11.02 9.46 0.89
CA PRO A 315 -10.44 8.58 -0.12
C PRO A 315 -11.18 8.64 -1.47
N SER A 316 -10.41 8.77 -2.54
CA SER A 316 -10.82 8.61 -3.93
C SER A 316 -10.30 7.29 -4.51
N ILE A 317 -11.02 6.74 -5.48
CA ILE A 317 -10.69 5.52 -6.23
C ILE A 317 -9.80 5.92 -7.42
N ILE A 318 -8.64 5.29 -7.55
CA ILE A 318 -7.76 5.42 -8.72
C ILE A 318 -7.83 4.13 -9.54
N MET A 319 -8.19 4.23 -10.81
CA MET A 319 -8.11 3.13 -11.78
C MET A 319 -7.19 3.53 -12.93
N ALA A 320 -6.31 2.63 -13.34
CA ALA A 320 -5.34 2.89 -14.41
C ALA A 320 -5.31 1.77 -15.46
N ARG A 321 -5.00 2.16 -16.69
CA ARG A 321 -4.81 1.24 -17.83
C ARG A 321 -3.60 1.68 -18.66
N GLY A 322 -2.72 0.73 -18.93
CA GLY A 322 -1.52 0.87 -19.75
C GLY A 322 -0.35 1.59 -19.06
N TYR A 323 0.85 1.05 -19.22
CA TYR A 323 2.09 1.67 -18.73
C TYR A 323 3.29 1.55 -19.67
N TYR A 324 3.30 0.57 -20.58
CA TYR A 324 4.40 0.42 -21.57
C TYR A 324 4.38 1.45 -22.70
N THR A 325 3.22 2.03 -23.00
CA THR A 325 3.01 2.96 -24.12
C THR A 325 2.00 4.03 -23.68
N ARG A 326 0.77 4.01 -24.22
CA ARG A 326 -0.33 4.83 -23.71
C ARG A 326 -0.58 4.48 -22.25
N THR A 327 -0.75 5.51 -21.44
CA THR A 327 -1.03 5.43 -20.01
C THR A 327 -2.19 6.32 -19.70
N VAL A 328 -3.17 5.76 -19.00
CA VAL A 328 -4.34 6.50 -18.55
C VAL A 328 -4.59 6.19 -17.09
N VAL A 329 -4.79 7.24 -16.29
CA VAL A 329 -5.14 7.15 -14.87
C VAL A 329 -6.41 7.98 -14.66
N VAL A 330 -7.38 7.42 -13.95
CA VAL A 330 -8.69 8.02 -13.77
C VAL A 330 -9.05 7.97 -12.29
N ALA A 331 -9.45 9.12 -11.75
CA ALA A 331 -9.90 9.25 -10.38
C ALA A 331 -11.44 9.31 -10.30
N PHE A 332 -11.99 8.66 -9.28
CA PHE A 332 -13.41 8.68 -8.96
C PHE A 332 -13.64 8.91 -7.47
N ASP A 333 -14.78 9.51 -7.14
CA ASP A 333 -15.32 9.53 -5.79
C ASP A 333 -16.54 8.62 -5.72
N TRP A 334 -16.60 7.77 -4.68
CA TRP A 334 -17.82 7.08 -4.25
C TRP A 334 -18.40 7.81 -3.06
N ARG A 335 -19.53 8.50 -3.26
CA ARG A 335 -20.17 9.33 -2.21
C ARG A 335 -21.67 9.27 -2.36
N SER A 336 -22.38 9.04 -1.24
CA SER A 336 -23.85 9.12 -1.20
C SER A 336 -24.52 8.26 -2.29
N GLY A 337 -24.00 7.05 -2.52
CA GLY A 337 -24.54 6.12 -3.52
C GLY A 337 -24.17 6.45 -4.98
N SER A 338 -23.26 7.40 -5.23
CA SER A 338 -22.87 7.80 -6.59
C SER A 338 -21.37 7.64 -6.82
N LEU A 339 -21.01 6.92 -7.89
CA LEU A 339 -19.66 6.83 -8.39
C LEU A 339 -19.43 7.90 -9.46
N THR A 340 -18.63 8.91 -9.14
CA THR A 340 -18.44 10.11 -9.96
C THR A 340 -16.99 10.27 -10.37
N ARG A 341 -16.73 10.49 -11.67
CA ARG A 341 -15.36 10.72 -12.16
C ARG A 341 -14.89 12.13 -11.81
N LYS A 342 -13.73 12.25 -11.18
CA LYS A 342 -13.08 13.53 -10.86
C LYS A 342 -12.29 14.06 -12.05
N TRP A 343 -11.32 13.28 -12.53
CA TRP A 343 -10.42 13.66 -13.60
C TRP A 343 -9.90 12.44 -14.40
N THR A 344 -9.24 12.71 -15.51
CA THR A 344 -8.56 11.69 -16.33
C THR A 344 -7.23 12.25 -16.81
N PHE A 345 -6.15 11.59 -16.42
CA PHE A 345 -4.84 11.73 -17.03
C PHE A 345 -4.74 10.78 -18.22
N ASP A 346 -4.33 11.25 -19.39
CA ASP A 346 -4.05 10.42 -20.57
C ASP A 346 -2.74 10.89 -21.22
N SER A 347 -1.78 9.98 -21.40
CA SER A 347 -0.48 10.32 -22.01
C SER A 347 -0.60 10.69 -23.49
N ASN A 348 -1.71 10.33 -24.15
CA ASN A 348 -2.02 10.80 -25.50
C ASN A 348 -2.60 12.23 -25.53
N SER A 349 -2.94 12.82 -24.37
CA SER A 349 -3.36 14.22 -24.34
C SER A 349 -2.20 15.14 -24.72
N SER A 350 -2.47 16.08 -25.62
CA SER A 350 -1.50 17.11 -26.03
C SER A 350 -0.98 17.97 -24.85
N THR A 351 -1.71 18.04 -23.74
CA THR A 351 -1.33 18.80 -22.55
C THR A 351 -0.28 18.11 -21.68
N ASN A 352 -0.20 16.78 -21.71
CA ASN A 352 0.70 16.00 -20.85
C ASN A 352 2.08 15.79 -21.50
N GLY A 353 2.12 15.74 -22.83
CA GLY A 353 3.30 15.51 -23.64
C GLY A 353 3.66 14.02 -23.74
N SER A 354 4.19 13.61 -24.89
CA SER A 354 4.43 12.20 -25.22
C SER A 354 5.45 11.50 -24.32
N ALA A 355 6.29 12.26 -23.60
CA ALA A 355 7.28 11.70 -22.66
C ALA A 355 6.64 10.97 -21.47
N THR A 356 5.35 11.22 -21.17
CA THR A 356 4.63 10.56 -20.08
C THR A 356 4.18 9.13 -20.41
N ALA A 357 4.29 8.71 -21.67
CA ALA A 357 4.07 7.34 -22.10
C ALA A 357 5.27 6.44 -21.71
N GLY A 358 5.01 5.17 -21.41
CA GLY A 358 6.08 4.18 -21.17
C GLY A 358 6.77 4.26 -19.80
N GLN A 359 6.18 4.98 -18.84
CA GLN A 359 6.82 5.30 -17.56
C GLN A 359 6.33 4.45 -16.38
N GLY A 360 5.13 3.88 -16.48
CA GLY A 360 4.52 3.15 -15.37
C GLY A 360 5.20 1.83 -15.06
N ASN A 361 5.13 1.40 -13.80
CA ASN A 361 5.59 0.09 -13.36
C ASN A 361 4.47 -0.94 -13.41
N HIS A 362 4.77 -2.16 -12.98
CA HIS A 362 3.76 -3.15 -12.59
C HIS A 362 3.07 -2.83 -11.25
N ASN A 363 3.29 -1.66 -10.69
CA ASN A 363 2.82 -1.19 -9.39
C ASN A 363 2.80 0.34 -9.39
N LEU A 364 2.24 0.92 -8.34
CA LEU A 364 2.22 2.36 -8.09
C LEU A 364 2.39 2.63 -6.59
N SER A 365 2.62 3.88 -6.22
CA SER A 365 2.59 4.34 -4.84
C SER A 365 1.79 5.65 -4.74
N ILE A 366 1.27 5.94 -3.55
CA ILE A 366 0.39 7.07 -3.28
C ILE A 366 0.90 7.78 -2.02
N ALA A 367 1.12 9.08 -2.10
CA ALA A 367 1.52 9.92 -0.97
C ALA A 367 1.35 11.40 -1.30
N ASP A 368 1.22 12.23 -0.26
CA ASP A 368 1.51 13.66 -0.32
C ASP A 368 3.03 13.85 -0.48
N VAL A 369 3.47 14.07 -1.72
CA VAL A 369 4.89 14.24 -2.03
C VAL A 369 5.28 15.72 -2.06
N ASP A 370 4.29 16.61 -2.20
CA ASP A 370 4.52 18.01 -2.45
C ASP A 370 4.24 18.93 -1.24
N GLY A 371 3.63 18.39 -0.19
CA GLY A 371 3.37 18.99 1.12
C GLY A 371 2.08 19.81 1.18
N ASP A 372 1.16 19.67 0.23
CA ASP A 372 -0.12 20.40 0.22
C ASP A 372 -1.25 19.71 1.02
N GLY A 373 -0.98 18.52 1.57
CA GLY A 373 -1.89 17.71 2.37
C GLY A 373 -2.68 16.67 1.55
N LYS A 374 -2.60 16.71 0.22
CA LYS A 374 -3.32 15.79 -0.69
C LYS A 374 -2.37 14.77 -1.28
N ASP A 375 -2.92 13.68 -1.80
CA ASP A 375 -2.10 12.61 -2.34
C ASP A 375 -1.87 12.74 -3.84
N GLU A 376 -0.61 12.59 -4.24
CA GLU A 376 -0.16 12.39 -5.61
C GLU A 376 0.00 10.89 -5.90
N ILE A 377 0.08 10.56 -7.20
CA ILE A 377 0.29 9.21 -7.70
C ILE A 377 1.70 9.09 -8.27
N ALA A 378 2.57 8.35 -7.58
CA ALA A 378 3.84 7.90 -8.13
C ALA A 378 3.61 6.65 -8.99
N TYR A 379 3.49 6.86 -10.29
CA TYR A 379 3.19 5.84 -11.28
C TYR A 379 4.48 5.37 -11.97
N GLY A 380 5.36 4.71 -11.21
CA GLY A 380 6.73 4.40 -11.65
C GLY A 380 7.52 5.68 -11.92
N SER A 381 8.02 5.83 -13.14
CA SER A 381 8.86 6.96 -13.60
C SER A 381 8.07 8.26 -13.91
N LEU A 382 6.80 8.33 -13.50
CA LEU A 382 5.85 9.41 -13.74
C LEU A 382 5.14 9.80 -12.44
N GLY A 383 5.21 11.07 -12.05
CA GLY A 383 4.35 11.63 -11.00
C GLY A 383 3.10 12.28 -11.60
N ILE A 384 1.94 11.97 -11.04
CA ILE A 384 0.65 12.58 -11.38
C ILE A 384 0.11 13.29 -10.14
N ASP A 385 -0.25 14.55 -10.31
CA ASP A 385 -0.71 15.47 -9.28
C ASP A 385 -2.11 15.10 -8.72
N ASP A 386 -2.48 15.60 -7.55
CA ASP A 386 -3.80 15.41 -6.89
C ASP A 386 -4.99 15.67 -7.83
N ASN A 387 -4.81 16.64 -8.72
CA ASN A 387 -5.79 17.14 -9.68
C ASN A 387 -5.72 16.45 -11.06
N GLY A 388 -4.83 15.46 -11.23
CA GLY A 388 -4.67 14.70 -12.45
C GLY A 388 -3.76 15.33 -13.49
N ALA A 389 -3.08 16.44 -13.18
CA ALA A 389 -2.03 17.00 -14.02
C ALA A 389 -0.75 16.16 -13.93
N LYS A 390 0.15 16.31 -14.92
CA LYS A 390 1.51 15.78 -14.80
C LYS A 390 2.27 16.58 -13.74
N LEU A 391 2.80 15.90 -12.73
CA LEU A 391 3.74 16.48 -11.77
C LEU A 391 5.17 16.47 -12.32
N TYR A 392 5.70 15.28 -12.64
CA TYR A 392 7.04 15.12 -13.23
C TYR A 392 7.12 13.86 -14.11
N VAL A 393 8.19 13.76 -14.89
CA VAL A 393 8.58 12.52 -15.58
C VAL A 393 10.10 12.39 -15.57
N THR A 394 10.62 11.27 -15.07
CA THR A 394 12.07 11.03 -15.02
C THR A 394 12.62 10.66 -16.40
N GLY A 395 11.78 10.04 -17.24
CA GLY A 395 12.13 9.57 -18.58
C GLY A 395 12.94 8.26 -18.58
N LEU A 396 13.03 7.58 -17.43
CA LEU A 396 13.77 6.33 -17.27
C LEU A 396 12.95 5.08 -17.66
N GLY A 397 11.64 5.25 -17.81
CA GLY A 397 10.74 4.21 -18.32
C GLY A 397 10.29 3.20 -17.26
N HIS A 398 9.70 2.11 -17.76
CA HIS A 398 9.10 1.02 -16.99
C HIS A 398 10.08 0.27 -16.07
N GLY A 399 9.55 -0.24 -14.96
CA GLY A 399 10.19 -1.19 -14.07
C GLY A 399 9.25 -2.08 -13.25
N ASP A 400 9.87 -2.96 -12.47
CA ASP A 400 9.20 -4.05 -11.74
C ASP A 400 9.05 -3.82 -10.23
N ALA A 401 9.72 -2.80 -9.68
CA ALA A 401 9.70 -2.49 -8.25
C ALA A 401 9.91 -0.99 -8.00
N MET A 402 9.24 -0.47 -6.98
CA MET A 402 9.45 0.89 -6.48
C MET A 402 9.16 0.98 -4.99
N HIS A 403 9.77 1.96 -4.32
CA HIS A 403 9.60 2.23 -2.90
C HIS A 403 9.52 3.74 -2.68
N LEU A 404 8.38 4.21 -2.19
CA LEU A 404 8.13 5.62 -1.87
C LEU A 404 7.99 5.76 -0.36
N SER A 405 8.87 6.56 0.24
CA SER A 405 8.82 6.91 1.68
C SER A 405 9.79 8.08 1.96
N ASP A 406 9.92 8.46 3.22
CA ASP A 406 11.06 9.23 3.72
C ASP A 406 12.25 8.28 3.85
N LEU A 407 12.93 8.05 2.71
CA LEU A 407 14.07 7.14 2.63
C LEU A 407 15.34 7.81 3.14
N ASN A 408 15.45 9.14 2.95
CA ASN A 408 16.55 9.96 3.41
C ASN A 408 16.05 11.00 4.45
N PRO A 409 16.06 10.66 5.74
CA PRO A 409 15.56 11.55 6.80
C PRO A 409 16.40 12.82 7.01
N ASP A 410 17.55 12.96 6.35
CA ASP A 410 18.34 14.20 6.34
C ASP A 410 18.02 15.11 5.13
N ARG A 411 17.04 14.71 4.33
CA ARG A 411 16.52 15.45 3.19
C ARG A 411 15.03 15.73 3.42
N ALA A 412 14.60 16.97 3.24
CA ALA A 412 13.19 17.30 3.37
C ALA A 412 12.37 16.78 2.17
N GLY A 413 11.24 16.14 2.45
CA GLY A 413 10.35 15.54 1.44
C GLY A 413 10.51 14.02 1.40
N LEU A 414 9.83 13.39 0.45
CA LEU A 414 9.89 11.95 0.22
C LEU A 414 10.80 11.64 -0.97
N GLU A 415 11.27 10.39 -1.03
CA GLU A 415 12.01 9.85 -2.15
C GLU A 415 11.31 8.62 -2.74
N VAL A 416 11.60 8.37 -4.02
CA VAL A 416 11.23 7.14 -4.71
C VAL A 416 12.51 6.42 -5.13
N PHE A 417 12.75 5.22 -4.58
CA PHE A 417 13.74 4.29 -5.12
C PHE A 417 13.04 3.36 -6.13
N GLN A 418 13.59 3.25 -7.33
CA GLN A 418 12.99 2.50 -8.43
C GLN A 418 14.05 1.72 -9.22
N VAL A 419 13.62 0.60 -9.81
CA VAL A 419 14.39 -0.17 -10.79
C VAL A 419 13.79 -0.08 -12.19
N HIS A 420 14.57 -0.34 -13.22
CA HIS A 420 14.16 -0.21 -14.63
C HIS A 420 14.49 -1.46 -15.45
N GLU A 421 13.55 -1.85 -16.32
CA GLU A 421 13.66 -3.03 -17.19
C GLU A 421 14.47 -2.73 -18.46
N SER A 422 14.41 -1.49 -18.96
CA SER A 422 15.06 -1.12 -20.21
C SER A 422 16.58 -1.17 -20.09
N THR A 423 17.22 -2.00 -20.93
CA THR A 423 18.69 -2.11 -21.00
C THR A 423 19.38 -0.83 -21.48
N SER A 424 18.62 0.10 -22.07
CA SER A 424 19.09 1.41 -22.53
C SER A 424 18.77 2.55 -21.57
N ALA A 425 18.10 2.28 -20.43
CA ALA A 425 17.88 3.29 -19.41
C ALA A 425 19.22 3.84 -18.90
N ALA A 426 19.25 5.13 -18.55
CA ALA A 426 20.44 5.75 -17.99
C ALA A 426 20.86 5.05 -16.69
N TYR A 427 19.89 4.57 -15.92
CA TYR A 427 20.08 3.81 -14.68
C TYR A 427 19.23 2.54 -14.72
N GLY A 428 19.77 1.44 -14.20
CA GLY A 428 19.00 0.23 -13.91
C GLY A 428 18.32 0.30 -12.55
N ALA A 429 18.88 1.05 -11.61
CA ALA A 429 18.21 1.47 -10.38
C ALA A 429 18.63 2.88 -9.99
N GLU A 430 17.71 3.64 -9.41
CA GLU A 430 17.93 5.02 -9.01
C GLU A 430 17.01 5.45 -7.87
N ILE A 431 17.33 6.59 -7.29
CA ILE A 431 16.47 7.28 -6.35
C ILE A 431 16.27 8.72 -6.80
N HIS A 432 15.01 9.15 -6.82
CA HIS A 432 14.62 10.52 -7.15
C HIS A 432 13.80 11.17 -6.04
N ASP A 433 13.84 12.50 -6.04
CA ASP A 433 12.92 13.34 -5.28
C ASP A 433 11.47 13.08 -5.72
N ALA A 434 10.62 12.65 -4.79
CA ALA A 434 9.24 12.28 -5.08
C ALA A 434 8.35 13.45 -5.53
N LYS A 435 8.72 14.70 -5.20
CA LYS A 435 8.01 15.90 -5.65
C LYS A 435 8.42 16.31 -7.07
N THR A 436 9.72 16.32 -7.32
CA THR A 436 10.27 16.99 -8.52
C THR A 436 10.68 16.03 -9.63
N GLY A 437 10.84 14.74 -9.33
CA GLY A 437 11.41 13.76 -10.26
C GLY A 437 12.90 13.94 -10.51
N ALA A 438 13.58 14.79 -9.75
CA ALA A 438 15.01 14.99 -9.88
C ALA A 438 15.75 13.75 -9.35
N VAL A 439 16.42 13.04 -10.25
CA VAL A 439 17.28 11.91 -9.89
C VAL A 439 18.40 12.41 -8.98
N LEU A 440 18.46 11.88 -7.76
CA LEU A 440 19.46 12.21 -6.76
C LEU A 440 20.76 11.46 -7.04
N TRP A 441 20.64 10.15 -7.33
CA TRP A 441 21.70 9.34 -7.90
C TRP A 441 21.11 8.04 -8.51
N GLY A 442 21.89 7.38 -9.35
CA GLY A 442 21.52 6.07 -9.88
C GLY A 442 22.71 5.27 -10.38
N LYS A 443 22.49 3.98 -10.60
CA LYS A 443 23.49 3.03 -11.11
C LYS A 443 23.03 2.42 -12.42
N ASN A 444 23.84 2.60 -13.47
CA ASN A 444 23.64 1.90 -14.73
C ASN A 444 24.00 0.41 -14.57
N THR A 445 23.12 -0.47 -15.03
CA THR A 445 23.36 -1.92 -15.09
C THR A 445 23.49 -2.44 -16.53
N GLY A 446 22.98 -1.70 -17.52
CA GLY A 446 22.94 -2.14 -18.93
C GLY A 446 22.08 -3.39 -19.18
N ALA A 447 21.26 -3.77 -18.21
CA ALA A 447 20.46 -4.98 -18.18
C ALA A 447 19.11 -4.71 -17.49
N ASP A 448 18.15 -5.61 -17.71
CA ASP A 448 16.92 -5.63 -16.93
C ASP A 448 17.24 -5.79 -15.43
N THR A 449 16.83 -4.79 -14.65
CA THR A 449 16.97 -4.77 -13.20
C THR A 449 15.62 -5.12 -12.56
N GLY A 450 15.15 -6.36 -12.73
CA GLY A 450 13.77 -6.73 -12.39
C GLY A 450 13.40 -6.79 -10.89
N ARG A 451 14.29 -6.39 -9.96
CA ARG A 451 14.03 -6.32 -8.50
C ARG A 451 14.85 -5.23 -7.83
N GLY A 452 14.23 -4.51 -6.90
CA GLY A 452 14.88 -3.55 -6.00
C GLY A 452 14.22 -3.60 -4.61
N MET A 453 14.93 -3.06 -3.61
CA MET A 453 14.44 -2.86 -2.26
C MET A 453 15.04 -1.60 -1.64
N ALA A 454 14.21 -0.90 -0.85
CA ALA A 454 14.62 0.16 0.05
C ALA A 454 14.14 -0.15 1.46
N ALA A 455 15.06 -0.25 2.42
CA ALA A 455 14.74 -0.48 3.83
C ALA A 455 15.95 -0.13 4.72
N ASP A 456 15.71 0.38 5.92
CA ASP A 456 16.75 0.50 6.94
C ASP A 456 17.09 -0.89 7.49
N ILE A 457 18.28 -1.39 7.15
CA ILE A 457 18.76 -2.70 7.56
C ILE A 457 20.15 -2.64 8.24
N ASP A 458 20.81 -1.48 8.20
CA ASP A 458 22.16 -1.26 8.69
C ASP A 458 22.23 0.00 9.57
N PRO A 459 22.13 -0.13 10.91
CA PRO A 459 22.06 0.99 11.84
C PRO A 459 23.34 1.85 11.90
N ARG A 460 24.38 1.51 11.13
CA ARG A 460 25.59 2.33 10.98
C ARG A 460 25.36 3.53 10.05
N TYR A 461 24.31 3.49 9.25
CA TYR A 461 23.94 4.54 8.30
C TYR A 461 22.51 4.99 8.61
N LYS A 462 22.28 6.30 8.62
CA LYS A 462 20.94 6.85 8.84
C LYS A 462 20.17 6.85 7.51
N GLY A 463 18.90 6.46 7.55
CA GLY A 463 18.04 6.33 6.36
C GLY A 463 17.93 4.89 5.88
N ALA A 464 17.26 4.71 4.75
CA ALA A 464 17.10 3.39 4.14
C ALA A 464 18.31 2.99 3.30
N GLU A 465 18.78 1.75 3.45
CA GLU A 465 19.67 1.15 2.46
C GLU A 465 18.90 0.80 1.19
N LEU A 466 19.60 0.91 0.06
CA LEU A 466 19.08 0.66 -1.28
C LEU A 466 19.88 -0.48 -1.93
N TRP A 467 19.18 -1.49 -2.44
CA TRP A 467 19.80 -2.55 -3.23
C TRP A 467 18.88 -3.07 -4.33
N ALA A 468 19.49 -3.61 -5.38
CA ALA A 468 18.80 -4.16 -6.52
C ALA A 468 19.67 -5.22 -7.22
N SER A 469 19.05 -6.02 -8.09
CA SER A 469 19.75 -7.02 -8.91
C SER A 469 20.90 -6.37 -9.70
N GLY A 470 22.14 -6.78 -9.44
CA GLY A 470 23.32 -6.23 -10.14
C GLY A 470 23.80 -4.84 -9.66
N VAL A 471 23.15 -4.26 -8.64
CA VAL A 471 23.52 -2.94 -8.10
C VAL A 471 24.44 -3.06 -6.90
N GLY A 472 24.20 -4.00 -5.97
CA GLY A 472 24.89 -4.06 -4.67
C GLY A 472 24.20 -3.20 -3.61
N LEU A 473 24.72 -3.19 -2.38
CA LEU A 473 24.10 -2.50 -1.24
C LEU A 473 24.67 -1.09 -1.08
N HIS A 474 23.81 -0.09 -1.04
CA HIS A 474 24.17 1.33 -0.92
C HIS A 474 23.40 1.98 0.21
N THR A 475 24.01 2.98 0.83
CA THR A 475 23.29 3.98 1.62
C THR A 475 22.30 4.75 0.74
N VAL A 476 21.31 5.42 1.35
CA VAL A 476 20.37 6.27 0.62
C VAL A 476 21.03 7.38 -0.23
N THR A 477 22.21 7.84 0.17
CA THR A 477 22.98 8.90 -0.54
C THR A 477 23.89 8.37 -1.64
N GLY A 478 23.90 7.06 -1.90
CA GLY A 478 24.65 6.44 -2.99
C GLY A 478 26.06 6.00 -2.66
N THR A 479 26.48 6.11 -1.39
CA THR A 479 27.73 5.47 -0.95
C THR A 479 27.53 3.95 -0.92
N GLN A 480 28.35 3.21 -1.66
CA GLN A 480 28.31 1.75 -1.68
C GLN A 480 28.83 1.18 -0.35
N ILE A 481 27.98 0.45 0.36
CA ILE A 481 28.32 -0.26 1.60
C ILE A 481 29.02 -1.58 1.27
N SER A 482 28.49 -2.30 0.28
CA SER A 482 29.00 -3.62 -0.12
C SER A 482 28.64 -3.94 -1.57
N SER A 483 29.50 -4.71 -2.26
CA SER A 483 29.15 -5.30 -3.56
C SER A 483 28.17 -6.47 -3.44
N SER A 484 28.14 -7.12 -2.28
CA SER A 484 27.18 -8.17 -1.93
C SER A 484 26.00 -7.53 -1.21
N ALA A 485 24.80 -7.71 -1.75
CA ALA A 485 23.54 -7.25 -1.17
C ALA A 485 22.77 -8.41 -0.51
N PRO A 486 21.76 -8.14 0.32
CA PRO A 486 20.82 -9.16 0.77
C PRO A 486 20.26 -9.96 -0.42
N GLY A 487 20.24 -11.29 -0.29
CA GLY A 487 19.68 -12.17 -1.32
C GLY A 487 18.16 -12.13 -1.43
N SER A 488 17.48 -11.48 -0.47
CA SER A 488 16.05 -11.18 -0.52
C SER A 488 15.85 -9.79 -1.14
N ILE A 489 15.14 -9.73 -2.26
CA ILE A 489 14.79 -8.50 -2.98
C ILE A 489 13.30 -8.58 -3.34
N ASN A 490 12.44 -8.57 -2.32
CA ASN A 490 11.01 -8.83 -2.44
C ASN A 490 10.16 -7.89 -1.57
N PHE A 491 9.97 -8.21 -0.28
CA PHE A 491 9.31 -7.35 0.71
C PHE A 491 10.26 -7.02 1.86
N ALA A 492 10.04 -5.88 2.51
CA ALA A 492 10.60 -5.55 3.81
C ALA A 492 9.45 -5.54 4.83
N ILE A 493 9.72 -6.01 6.04
CA ILE A 493 8.73 -6.21 7.11
C ILE A 493 9.31 -5.78 8.46
N TRP A 494 8.58 -5.00 9.25
CA TRP A 494 8.94 -4.78 10.66
C TRP A 494 8.44 -5.94 11.50
N TRP A 495 9.34 -6.84 11.90
CA TRP A 495 8.97 -8.11 12.52
C TRP A 495 9.49 -8.26 13.96
N ASP A 496 10.73 -7.86 14.23
CA ASP A 496 11.33 -8.07 15.55
C ASP A 496 11.12 -6.91 16.53
N GLY A 497 12.05 -6.72 17.47
CA GLY A 497 11.94 -5.73 18.54
C GLY A 497 12.58 -4.37 18.23
N ASP A 498 13.48 -4.31 17.24
CA ASP A 498 14.22 -3.09 16.90
C ASP A 498 13.54 -2.29 15.77
N LEU A 499 14.17 -1.19 15.35
CA LEU A 499 13.63 -0.28 14.33
C LEU A 499 14.13 -0.60 12.92
N SER A 500 15.14 -1.46 12.79
CA SER A 500 15.56 -1.96 11.48
C SER A 500 14.45 -2.83 10.92
N ARG A 501 14.38 -2.91 9.60
CA ARG A 501 13.36 -3.67 8.90
C ARG A 501 13.92 -5.01 8.46
N GLU A 502 13.18 -6.08 8.73
CA GLU A 502 13.48 -7.42 8.24
C GLU A 502 13.06 -7.57 6.78
N LEU A 503 13.42 -8.70 6.16
CA LEU A 503 13.12 -9.01 4.77
C LEU A 503 12.19 -10.21 4.68
N LEU A 504 11.04 -10.02 4.04
CA LEU A 504 10.07 -11.06 3.75
C LEU A 504 10.25 -11.53 2.30
N ASP A 505 10.36 -12.85 2.13
CA ASP A 505 10.46 -13.49 0.82
C ASP A 505 10.09 -14.97 0.95
N HIS A 506 10.53 -15.82 0.01
CA HIS A 506 10.28 -17.26 0.05
C HIS A 506 11.53 -18.11 -0.20
N THR A 507 11.43 -19.42 0.01
CA THR A 507 12.41 -20.41 -0.45
C THR A 507 11.65 -21.65 -0.91
N GLY A 508 11.78 -21.99 -2.20
CA GLY A 508 11.05 -23.11 -2.79
C GLY A 508 9.51 -22.96 -2.71
N GLY A 509 9.01 -21.72 -2.70
CA GLY A 509 7.59 -21.44 -2.54
C GLY A 509 7.09 -21.39 -1.09
N THR A 510 7.94 -21.62 -0.08
CA THR A 510 7.58 -21.46 1.35
C THR A 510 7.99 -20.08 1.84
N GLY A 511 7.06 -19.33 2.44
CA GLY A 511 7.34 -18.00 2.99
C GLY A 511 8.40 -18.01 4.10
N LYS A 512 9.16 -16.92 4.20
CA LYS A 512 10.20 -16.70 5.20
C LYS A 512 10.35 -15.24 5.59
N ILE A 513 10.91 -15.01 6.77
CA ILE A 513 11.39 -13.71 7.22
C ILE A 513 12.85 -13.87 7.64
N ASP A 514 13.73 -13.06 7.06
CA ASP A 514 15.16 -13.00 7.33
C ASP A 514 15.54 -11.63 7.89
N LYS A 515 16.49 -11.56 8.83
CA LYS A 515 17.12 -10.31 9.28
C LYS A 515 18.50 -10.17 8.66
N TRP A 516 18.86 -8.96 8.25
CA TRP A 516 20.22 -8.66 7.80
C TRP A 516 21.17 -8.50 8.98
N ASP A 517 22.21 -9.33 9.03
CA ASP A 517 23.36 -9.10 9.91
C ASP A 517 24.36 -8.20 9.18
N TYR A 518 24.29 -6.90 9.48
CA TYR A 518 25.14 -5.88 8.87
C TYR A 518 26.63 -6.01 9.23
N ASN A 519 26.98 -6.72 10.31
CA ASN A 519 28.38 -6.99 10.67
C ASN A 519 28.95 -8.14 9.85
N ALA A 520 28.16 -9.22 9.71
CA ALA A 520 28.56 -10.40 8.95
C ALA A 520 28.35 -10.25 7.43
N GLY A 521 27.48 -9.32 7.00
CA GLY A 521 27.07 -9.17 5.61
C GLY A 521 26.26 -10.36 5.11
N SER A 522 25.34 -10.89 5.93
CA SER A 522 24.57 -12.09 5.62
C SER A 522 23.15 -12.06 6.21
N LEU A 523 22.28 -12.95 5.74
CA LEU A 523 20.90 -13.08 6.23
C LEU A 523 20.77 -14.17 7.29
N THR A 524 20.11 -13.84 8.39
CA THR A 524 19.72 -14.77 9.47
C THR A 524 18.23 -15.04 9.41
N ARG A 525 17.83 -16.32 9.34
CA ARG A 525 16.43 -16.73 9.31
C ARG A 525 15.75 -16.49 10.66
N LEU A 526 14.65 -15.72 10.67
CA LEU A 526 13.78 -15.55 11.84
C LEU A 526 12.55 -16.47 11.79
N LEU A 527 11.91 -16.57 10.63
CA LEU A 527 10.71 -17.39 10.44
C LEU A 527 10.78 -18.18 9.14
N THR A 528 10.45 -19.47 9.20
CA THR A 528 10.07 -20.26 8.01
C THR A 528 8.62 -20.72 8.18
N ALA A 529 7.73 -20.28 7.31
CA ALA A 529 6.29 -20.53 7.41
C ALA A 529 5.92 -21.95 6.93
N THR A 530 6.38 -22.96 7.66
CA THR A 530 6.19 -24.37 7.30
C THR A 530 4.71 -24.73 7.18
N GLY A 531 4.35 -25.46 6.11
CA GLY A 531 2.96 -25.84 5.80
C GLY A 531 2.16 -24.78 5.06
N THR A 532 2.80 -23.65 4.71
CA THR A 532 2.20 -22.59 3.90
C THR A 532 2.83 -22.52 2.50
N SER A 533 2.32 -21.63 1.66
CA SER A 533 2.95 -21.31 0.38
C SER A 533 2.82 -19.82 0.07
N SER A 534 3.87 -19.26 -0.52
CA SER A 534 3.82 -17.98 -1.22
C SER A 534 3.00 -18.08 -2.50
N ASN A 535 2.63 -16.92 -3.04
CA ASN A 535 1.84 -16.77 -4.25
C ASN A 535 2.68 -16.28 -5.43
N ASN A 536 2.07 -16.29 -6.62
CA ASN A 536 2.59 -15.63 -7.83
C ASN A 536 3.97 -16.13 -8.29
N SER A 537 4.20 -17.45 -8.15
CA SER A 537 5.40 -18.14 -8.63
C SER A 537 6.69 -17.50 -8.07
N THR A 538 7.58 -17.01 -8.94
CA THR A 538 8.86 -16.40 -8.57
C THR A 538 8.71 -15.05 -7.90
N LYS A 539 7.56 -14.36 -8.00
CA LYS A 539 7.31 -13.13 -7.24
C LYS A 539 7.24 -13.42 -5.74
N GLY A 540 6.82 -14.63 -5.34
CA GLY A 540 6.99 -15.12 -3.97
C GLY A 540 6.21 -14.33 -2.93
N ASN A 541 5.07 -13.76 -3.30
CA ASN A 541 4.33 -12.84 -2.46
C ASN A 541 3.65 -13.57 -1.27
N PRO A 542 3.49 -12.91 -0.11
CA PRO A 542 2.44 -13.31 0.82
C PRO A 542 1.05 -13.12 0.19
N SER A 543 0.01 -13.64 0.83
CA SER A 543 -1.35 -13.19 0.51
C SER A 543 -1.53 -11.73 0.95
N LEU A 544 -0.97 -11.35 2.10
CA LEU A 544 -0.93 -9.97 2.58
C LEU A 544 0.19 -9.80 3.63
N GLN A 545 0.80 -8.62 3.68
CA GLN A 545 1.60 -8.11 4.80
C GLN A 545 0.99 -6.80 5.29
N ALA A 546 0.65 -6.68 6.57
CA ALA A 546 0.09 -5.45 7.13
C ALA A 546 0.13 -5.47 8.68
N ASP A 547 0.07 -4.31 9.34
CA ASP A 547 -0.18 -4.22 10.79
C ASP A 547 -1.69 -4.43 10.98
N LEU A 548 -2.08 -5.69 11.12
CA LEU A 548 -3.49 -6.07 11.15
C LEU A 548 -4.01 -6.15 12.57
N ILE A 549 -3.17 -6.52 13.54
CA ILE A 549 -3.56 -6.75 14.92
C ILE A 549 -2.33 -6.69 15.82
N GLY A 550 -2.49 -6.23 17.05
CA GLY A 550 -1.37 -6.07 17.96
C GLY A 550 -0.78 -4.67 17.88
N ASP A 551 0.53 -4.55 18.13
CA ASP A 551 1.23 -3.28 18.06
C ASP A 551 1.70 -2.98 16.62
N TRP A 552 2.54 -1.96 16.45
CA TRP A 552 2.94 -1.42 15.14
C TRP A 552 3.64 -2.38 14.17
N ARG A 553 3.98 -3.60 14.59
CA ARG A 553 4.71 -4.56 13.74
C ARG A 553 3.75 -5.27 12.83
N GLU A 554 4.28 -5.74 11.71
CA GLU A 554 3.45 -6.20 10.62
C GLU A 554 3.18 -7.71 10.76
N GLU A 555 1.90 -8.10 10.68
CA GLU A 555 1.50 -9.46 10.41
C GLU A 555 1.79 -9.85 8.97
N VAL A 556 1.89 -11.16 8.76
CA VAL A 556 1.94 -11.76 7.43
C VAL A 556 0.92 -12.87 7.30
N ILE A 557 0.21 -12.86 6.17
CA ILE A 557 -0.74 -13.88 5.76
C ILE A 557 -0.15 -14.72 4.63
N TRP A 558 -0.05 -16.02 4.83
CA TRP A 558 0.19 -16.99 3.74
C TRP A 558 -0.94 -18.00 3.69
N ARG A 559 -1.31 -18.46 2.50
CA ARG A 559 -2.19 -19.62 2.37
C ARG A 559 -1.51 -20.88 2.89
N THR A 560 -2.27 -21.82 3.45
CA THR A 560 -1.79 -23.20 3.59
C THR A 560 -1.48 -23.79 2.21
N SER A 561 -0.58 -24.78 2.15
CA SER A 561 -0.15 -25.36 0.87
C SER A 561 -1.31 -25.90 0.02
N ASP A 562 -2.37 -26.38 0.66
CA ASP A 562 -3.60 -26.87 0.03
C ASP A 562 -4.70 -25.79 -0.18
N SER A 563 -4.49 -24.58 0.36
CA SER A 563 -5.44 -23.46 0.37
C SER A 563 -6.77 -23.78 1.07
N THR A 564 -6.71 -24.44 2.22
CA THR A 564 -7.87 -24.67 3.11
C THR A 564 -7.93 -23.68 4.27
N ALA A 565 -6.84 -22.96 4.55
CA ALA A 565 -6.82 -21.83 5.48
C ALA A 565 -5.87 -20.73 4.98
N LEU A 566 -6.08 -19.51 5.48
CA LEU A 566 -5.09 -18.44 5.51
C LEU A 566 -4.42 -18.44 6.89
N ARG A 567 -3.09 -18.56 6.92
CA ARG A 567 -2.31 -18.51 8.16
C ARG A 567 -1.79 -17.11 8.39
N ILE A 568 -2.23 -16.50 9.48
CA ILE A 568 -1.78 -15.20 9.97
C ILE A 568 -0.70 -15.42 11.04
N TYR A 569 0.51 -14.95 10.76
CA TYR A 569 1.57 -14.86 11.74
C TYR A 569 1.64 -13.44 12.28
N THR A 570 1.66 -13.32 13.61
CA THR A 570 2.08 -12.11 14.33
C THR A 570 3.36 -12.42 15.10
N THR A 571 4.16 -11.39 15.37
CA THR A 571 5.43 -11.54 16.08
C THR A 571 5.24 -11.76 17.58
N ASN A 572 6.22 -12.42 18.22
CA ASN A 572 6.32 -12.54 19.68
C ASN A 572 7.61 -11.93 20.24
N ALA A 573 8.35 -11.17 19.42
CA ALA A 573 9.50 -10.40 19.90
C ALA A 573 9.00 -9.28 20.83
N VAL A 574 9.73 -8.96 21.90
CA VAL A 574 9.40 -7.80 22.74
C VAL A 574 10.09 -6.57 22.19
N THR A 575 9.33 -5.49 21.97
CA THR A 575 9.88 -4.17 21.63
C THR A 575 9.64 -3.16 22.76
N THR A 576 10.58 -2.23 22.94
CA THR A 576 10.43 -1.05 23.80
C THR A 576 9.99 0.20 23.02
N THR A 577 9.67 0.03 21.74
CA THR A 577 9.17 1.09 20.88
C THR A 577 7.64 1.11 20.95
N LYS A 578 7.09 2.30 21.07
CA LYS A 578 5.65 2.55 21.03
C LYS A 578 5.33 3.49 19.87
N LEU A 579 4.66 2.95 18.88
CA LEU A 579 4.17 3.70 17.72
C LEU A 579 2.66 3.52 17.60
N HIS A 580 2.03 4.50 16.97
CA HIS A 580 0.66 4.33 16.49
C HIS A 580 0.60 3.16 15.51
N THR A 581 -0.53 2.47 15.44
CA THR A 581 -0.75 1.45 14.41
C THR A 581 -0.47 2.04 13.03
N LEU A 582 0.26 1.29 12.20
CA LEU A 582 0.66 1.73 10.87
C LEU A 582 -0.55 1.86 9.94
N MET A 583 -1.68 1.21 10.25
CA MET A 583 -2.94 1.39 9.51
C MET A 583 -3.56 2.79 9.71
N HIS A 584 -3.03 3.59 10.64
CA HIS A 584 -3.37 5.01 10.78
C HIS A 584 -2.30 5.94 10.19
N ASP A 585 -1.23 5.41 9.58
CA ASP A 585 -0.29 6.18 8.78
C ASP A 585 -0.84 6.37 7.34
N PRO A 586 -0.82 7.61 6.82
CA PRO A 586 -1.52 7.95 5.57
C PRO A 586 -0.88 7.35 4.31
N VAL A 587 0.39 6.92 4.34
CA VAL A 587 1.04 6.29 3.18
C VAL A 587 0.98 4.77 3.33
N TYR A 588 1.18 4.25 4.53
CA TYR A 588 1.16 2.82 4.82
C TYR A 588 -0.22 2.20 4.57
N ARG A 589 -1.30 2.83 5.06
CA ARG A 589 -2.66 2.31 4.88
C ARG A 589 -3.05 2.23 3.41
N LEU A 590 -2.62 3.19 2.61
CA LEU A 590 -2.80 3.18 1.15
C LEU A 590 -1.92 2.10 0.52
N GLY A 591 -0.69 1.94 1.01
CA GLY A 591 0.20 0.81 0.76
C GLY A 591 -0.48 -0.54 0.83
N VAL A 592 -1.18 -0.80 1.93
CA VAL A 592 -1.96 -2.02 2.13
C VAL A 592 -3.12 -2.14 1.13
N ALA A 593 -3.78 -1.03 0.79
CA ALA A 593 -4.88 -1.03 -0.18
C ALA A 593 -4.44 -1.38 -1.61
N TRP A 594 -3.24 -0.95 -2.05
CA TRP A 594 -2.73 -1.29 -3.39
C TRP A 594 -1.81 -2.52 -3.40
N GLN A 595 -1.55 -3.18 -2.27
CA GLN A 595 -0.58 -4.29 -2.21
C GLN A 595 -0.89 -5.43 -3.19
N ASN A 596 -2.16 -5.74 -3.45
CA ASN A 596 -2.56 -6.78 -4.41
C ASN A 596 -2.43 -6.37 -5.89
N VAL A 597 -1.97 -5.15 -6.17
CA VAL A 597 -2.08 -4.53 -7.49
C VAL A 597 -0.87 -4.87 -8.35
N GLY A 598 -1.11 -5.53 -9.49
CA GLY A 598 -0.08 -5.90 -10.45
C GLY A 598 1.00 -6.79 -9.84
N TYR A 599 2.24 -6.30 -9.71
CA TYR A 599 3.30 -6.96 -8.94
C TYR A 599 3.42 -6.32 -7.56
N ASN A 600 2.91 -7.05 -6.55
CA ASN A 600 2.80 -6.61 -5.17
C ASN A 600 4.13 -6.00 -4.68
N GLN A 601 4.08 -4.83 -4.05
CA GLN A 601 5.23 -4.19 -3.38
C GLN A 601 4.95 -4.04 -1.87
N PRO A 602 5.98 -3.99 -1.01
CA PRO A 602 5.79 -3.77 0.42
C PRO A 602 5.25 -2.37 0.72
N PRO A 603 4.38 -2.22 1.73
CA PRO A 603 3.93 -0.91 2.20
C PRO A 603 5.09 -0.15 2.86
N HIS A 604 4.99 1.18 2.85
CA HIS A 604 5.95 2.10 3.44
C HIS A 604 5.21 3.17 4.25
N THR A 605 5.88 3.75 5.25
CA THR A 605 5.30 4.81 6.09
C THR A 605 5.49 6.20 5.48
N SER A 606 4.67 7.16 5.92
CA SER A 606 4.80 8.58 5.52
C SER A 606 6.01 9.29 6.14
N TYR A 607 6.61 8.68 7.17
CA TYR A 607 7.77 9.15 7.90
C TYR A 607 8.86 8.08 7.92
N TYR A 608 10.11 8.47 8.16
CA TYR A 608 11.20 7.52 8.36
C TYR A 608 10.99 6.70 9.64
N LEU A 609 10.70 5.41 9.46
CA LEU A 609 10.63 4.42 10.54
C LEU A 609 11.89 3.55 10.46
N GLY A 610 12.87 3.89 11.30
CA GLY A 610 14.20 3.29 11.28
C GLY A 610 15.07 3.73 12.46
N THR A 611 16.28 3.19 12.52
CA THR A 611 17.27 3.52 13.54
C THR A 611 17.57 5.02 13.57
N GLY A 612 17.40 5.62 14.75
CA GLY A 612 17.66 7.05 14.93
C GLY A 612 16.53 7.95 14.39
N MET A 613 15.36 7.39 14.09
CA MET A 613 14.15 8.18 13.81
C MET A 613 13.82 9.13 14.97
N SER A 614 13.22 10.27 14.64
CA SER A 614 12.49 11.08 15.61
C SER A 614 11.18 10.40 16.00
N THR A 615 10.61 10.75 17.16
CA THR A 615 9.24 10.35 17.49
C THR A 615 8.26 10.89 16.44
N PRO A 616 7.48 10.04 15.76
CA PRO A 616 6.53 10.50 14.76
C PRO A 616 5.45 11.39 15.38
N ALA A 617 4.93 12.32 14.58
CA ALA A 617 3.75 13.08 14.98
C ALA A 617 2.55 12.16 15.15
N LYS A 618 1.62 12.54 16.03
CA LYS A 618 0.32 11.88 16.10
C LYS A 618 -0.38 11.99 14.72
N PRO A 619 -0.95 10.91 14.17
CA PRO A 619 -1.70 10.99 12.93
C PRO A 619 -2.80 12.04 12.98
N SER A 620 -2.87 12.90 11.95
CA SER A 620 -3.94 13.88 11.79
C SER A 620 -5.15 13.20 11.14
N ILE A 621 -5.97 12.54 11.95
CA ILE A 621 -7.09 11.72 11.47
C ILE A 621 -8.41 11.98 12.22
N TYR A 622 -9.52 11.65 11.57
CA TYR A 622 -10.82 11.45 12.20
C TYR A 622 -11.38 10.09 11.78
N THR A 623 -12.20 9.48 12.63
CA THR A 623 -12.87 8.21 12.31
C THR A 623 -14.35 8.43 12.03
N THR A 624 -14.91 7.63 11.15
CA THR A 624 -16.34 7.61 10.85
C THR A 624 -17.09 6.77 11.92
N PRO A 625 -18.37 7.07 12.22
CA PRO A 625 -19.08 6.56 13.40
C PRO A 625 -19.25 5.04 13.49
#